data_AF-A0AAD5LE81-F1
#
_entry.id   AF-A0AAD5LE81-F1
#
_cell.length_a   1.000
_cell.length_b   1.000
_cell.length_c   1.000
_cell.angle_alpha   90.00
_cell.angle_beta   90.00
_cell.angle_gamma   90.00
#
_symmetry.space_group_name_H-M   'P 1'
#
loop_
_entity.id
_entity.type
_entity.pdbx_description
1 polymer ?
#
loop_
_entity_poly.entity_id
_entity_poly.type
_entity_poly.pdbx_seq_one_letter_code
_entity_poly.pdbx_strand_id
1 'polypeptide(L)'
;MADLERLLVLRSGSRVIAARLIERLKNVFEDEDMEPSRKIHELESKLAELKTRYETLEDLDQQIQLVTKQEDLQKEIEEADVENSIIQDAGDLCRYRINVLRRANPDVDSTPQPAPVLPSRATSRPKIALPRFNGDILQWQPFWQAFVAEIESDDSLADINNLPINCLVYSAERNIQCPNVLQCLQSKKERRLFNKNVFALTV
;
A
#
# COMPACT_ATOMS: atom_id res chain seq x y z
N MET A 1 -36.00 9.82 6.54
CA MET A 1 -36.37 8.43 6.91
C MET A 1 -36.12 7.48 5.73
N ALA A 2 -36.66 7.73 4.54
CA ALA A 2 -36.41 6.90 3.35
C ALA A 2 -34.92 6.72 2.98
N ASP A 3 -34.09 7.76 3.16
CA ASP A 3 -32.65 7.66 2.86
C ASP A 3 -31.88 6.81 3.88
N LEU A 4 -32.22 6.89 5.17
CA LEU A 4 -31.60 6.06 6.20
C LEU A 4 -31.92 4.57 5.98
N GLU A 5 -33.18 4.23 5.71
CA GLU A 5 -33.58 2.85 5.40
C GLU A 5 -32.81 2.30 4.18
N ARG A 6 -32.65 3.12 3.14
CA ARG A 6 -31.86 2.73 1.96
C ARG A 6 -30.39 2.48 2.30
N LEU A 7 -29.77 3.34 3.11
CA LEU A 7 -28.38 3.17 3.55
C LEU A 7 -28.19 1.89 4.37
N LEU A 8 -29.11 1.59 5.29
CA LEU A 8 -29.09 0.36 6.09
C LEU A 8 -29.21 -0.90 5.23
N VAL A 9 -30.06 -0.87 4.19
CA VAL A 9 -30.19 -1.97 3.23
C VAL A 9 -28.90 -2.16 2.41
N LEU A 10 -28.29 -1.07 1.93
CA LEU A 10 -27.02 -1.15 1.20
C LEU A 10 -25.88 -1.67 2.09
N ARG A 11 -25.85 -1.24 3.35
CA ARG A 11 -24.85 -1.69 4.33
C ARG A 11 -25.00 -3.17 4.64
N SER A 12 -26.21 -3.62 4.98
CA SER A 12 -26.48 -5.04 5.24
C SER A 12 -26.17 -5.92 4.02
N GLY A 13 -26.52 -5.48 2.82
CA GLY A 13 -26.13 -6.16 1.58
C GLY A 13 -24.61 -6.27 1.41
N SER A 14 -23.88 -5.18 1.68
CA SER A 14 -22.41 -5.14 1.60
C SER A 14 -21.74 -6.05 2.65
N ARG A 15 -22.29 -6.10 3.88
CA ARG A 15 -21.85 -7.02 4.95
C ARG A 15 -22.01 -8.48 4.56
N VAL A 16 -23.13 -8.86 3.93
CA VAL A 16 -23.34 -10.22 3.43
C VAL A 16 -22.30 -10.59 2.37
N ILE A 17 -21.96 -9.66 1.48
CA ILE A 17 -20.92 -9.88 0.47
C ILE A 17 -19.55 -10.06 1.14
N ALA A 18 -19.20 -9.20 2.10
CA ALA A 18 -17.95 -9.30 2.86
C ALA A 18 -17.85 -10.64 3.61
N ALA A 19 -18.91 -11.08 4.28
CA ALA A 19 -18.96 -12.37 4.97
C ALA A 19 -18.70 -13.55 4.00
N ARG A 20 -19.31 -13.53 2.82
CA ARG A 20 -19.07 -14.54 1.77
C ARG A 20 -17.62 -14.51 1.25
N LEU A 21 -17.00 -13.34 1.15
CA LEU A 21 -15.59 -13.23 0.77
C LEU A 21 -14.68 -13.81 1.85
N ILE A 22 -14.97 -13.56 3.13
CA ILE A 22 -14.24 -14.15 4.25
C ILE A 22 -14.37 -15.68 4.23
N GLU A 23 -15.55 -16.22 3.97
CA GLU A 23 -15.75 -17.67 3.82
C GLU A 23 -14.92 -18.24 2.64
N ARG A 24 -14.93 -17.56 1.49
CA ARG A 24 -14.09 -17.96 0.35
C ARG A 24 -12.60 -17.91 0.66
N LEU A 25 -12.14 -16.92 1.42
CA LEU A 25 -10.76 -16.83 1.89
C LEU A 25 -10.41 -18.03 2.78
N LYS A 26 -11.29 -18.40 3.72
CA LYS A 26 -11.13 -19.58 4.58
C LYS A 26 -11.02 -20.86 3.76
N ASN A 27 -11.89 -21.04 2.76
CA ASN A 27 -11.83 -22.22 1.89
C ASN A 27 -10.49 -22.32 1.14
N VAL A 28 -9.94 -21.19 0.67
CA VAL A 28 -8.60 -21.18 0.06
C VAL A 28 -7.52 -21.51 1.09
N PHE A 29 -7.66 -21.07 2.35
CA PHE A 29 -6.71 -21.43 3.41
C PHE A 29 -6.69 -22.93 3.69
N GLU A 30 -7.86 -23.55 3.76
CA GLU A 30 -8.07 -24.96 4.10
C GLU A 30 -7.70 -25.92 2.95
N ASP A 31 -7.67 -25.45 1.71
CA ASP A 31 -7.26 -26.26 0.56
C ASP A 31 -5.74 -26.52 0.56
N GLU A 32 -5.33 -27.67 1.10
CA GLU A 32 -3.93 -28.10 1.20
C GLU A 32 -3.33 -28.55 -0.13
N ASP A 33 -4.17 -28.99 -1.08
CA ASP A 33 -3.76 -29.51 -2.38
C ASP A 33 -3.47 -28.40 -3.40
N MET A 34 -3.83 -27.15 -3.08
CA MET A 34 -3.63 -26.01 -3.95
C MET A 34 -2.15 -25.59 -4.04
N GLU A 35 -1.64 -25.58 -5.28
CA GLU A 35 -0.30 -25.08 -5.60
C GLU A 35 0.00 -23.71 -4.96
N PRO A 36 1.18 -23.52 -4.31
CA PRO A 36 1.49 -22.31 -3.55
C PRO A 36 1.33 -21.00 -4.33
N SER A 37 1.78 -20.97 -5.59
CA SER A 37 1.64 -19.80 -6.48
C SER A 37 0.19 -19.44 -6.74
N ARG A 38 -0.64 -20.46 -7.03
CA ARG A 38 -2.07 -20.29 -7.26
C ARG A 38 -2.77 -19.83 -5.98
N LYS A 39 -2.41 -20.42 -4.84
CA LYS A 39 -2.96 -20.09 -3.54
C LYS A 39 -2.66 -18.63 -3.16
N ILE A 40 -1.42 -18.17 -3.35
CA ILE A 40 -1.05 -16.77 -3.15
C ILE A 40 -1.88 -15.84 -4.04
N HIS A 41 -1.97 -16.12 -5.34
CA HIS A 41 -2.74 -15.30 -6.28
C HIS A 41 -4.24 -15.22 -5.90
N GLU A 42 -4.87 -16.35 -5.55
CA GLU A 42 -6.27 -16.40 -5.13
C GLU A 42 -6.52 -15.58 -3.86
N LEU A 43 -5.62 -15.68 -2.89
CA LEU A 43 -5.69 -14.93 -1.65
C LEU A 43 -5.52 -13.43 -1.87
N GLU A 44 -4.58 -13.01 -2.72
CA GLU A 44 -4.37 -11.60 -3.06
C GLU A 44 -5.58 -10.99 -3.79
N SER A 45 -6.12 -11.72 -4.77
CA SER A 45 -7.30 -11.30 -5.52
C SER A 45 -8.51 -11.09 -4.59
N LYS A 46 -8.79 -12.06 -3.71
CA LYS A 46 -9.89 -11.98 -2.75
C LYS A 46 -9.64 -10.93 -1.66
N LEU A 47 -8.39 -10.72 -1.23
CA LEU A 47 -8.03 -9.66 -0.29
C LEU A 47 -8.28 -8.28 -0.88
N ALA A 48 -7.94 -8.06 -2.16
CA ALA A 48 -8.25 -6.81 -2.86
C ALA A 48 -9.75 -6.56 -2.97
N GLU A 49 -10.54 -7.60 -3.25
CA GLU A 49 -12.01 -7.51 -3.26
C GLU A 49 -12.57 -7.19 -1.86
N LEU A 50 -12.08 -7.88 -0.83
CA LEU A 50 -12.50 -7.64 0.57
C LEU A 50 -12.19 -6.21 1.00
N LYS A 51 -11.00 -5.68 0.65
CA LYS A 51 -10.62 -4.29 0.94
C LYS A 51 -11.54 -3.28 0.26
N THR A 52 -11.85 -3.48 -1.02
CA THR A 52 -12.80 -2.63 -1.75
C THR A 52 -14.18 -2.62 -1.07
N ARG A 53 -14.62 -3.78 -0.56
CA ARG A 53 -15.90 -3.87 0.18
C ARG A 53 -15.84 -3.21 1.54
N TYR A 54 -14.71 -3.32 2.24
CA TYR A 54 -14.48 -2.63 3.50
C TYR A 54 -14.54 -1.10 3.33
N GLU A 55 -13.88 -0.55 2.31
CA GLU A 55 -13.94 0.89 1.98
C GLU A 55 -15.37 1.35 1.68
N THR A 56 -16.18 0.52 1.01
CA THR A 56 -17.61 0.80 0.78
C THR A 56 -18.41 0.83 2.08
N LEU A 57 -18.10 -0.06 3.03
CA LEU A 57 -18.77 -0.12 4.33
C LEU A 57 -18.43 1.10 5.19
N GLU A 58 -17.16 1.54 5.20
CA GLU A 58 -16.76 2.76 5.91
C GLU A 58 -17.51 4.00 5.40
N ASP A 59 -17.66 4.13 4.08
CA ASP A 59 -18.43 5.22 3.47
C ASP A 59 -19.93 5.16 3.86
N LEU A 60 -20.54 3.97 3.83
CA LEU A 60 -21.92 3.79 4.25
C LEU A 60 -22.11 4.07 5.75
N ASP A 61 -21.18 3.63 6.60
CA ASP A 61 -21.23 3.89 8.04
C ASP A 61 -21.11 5.39 8.34
N GLN A 62 -20.22 6.11 7.64
CA GLN A 62 -20.14 7.58 7.75
C GLN A 62 -21.45 8.26 7.32
N GLN A 63 -22.05 7.83 6.21
CA GLN A 63 -23.32 8.38 5.74
C GLN A 63 -24.47 8.09 6.71
N ILE A 64 -24.52 6.90 7.30
CA ILE A 64 -25.52 6.52 8.31
C ILE A 64 -25.34 7.39 9.56
N GLN A 65 -24.12 7.54 10.07
CA GLN A 65 -23.82 8.37 11.24
C GLN A 65 -24.29 9.83 11.06
N LEU A 66 -24.17 10.40 9.86
CA LEU A 66 -24.61 11.77 9.58
C LEU A 66 -26.13 11.97 9.64
N VAL A 67 -26.91 10.90 9.42
CA VAL A 67 -28.38 10.96 9.39
C VAL A 67 -29.03 10.28 10.60
N THR A 68 -28.25 9.59 11.43
CA THR A 68 -28.69 8.97 12.68
C THR A 68 -28.84 10.02 13.78
N LYS A 69 -29.87 9.86 14.62
CA LYS A 69 -30.12 10.76 15.74
C LYS A 69 -29.03 10.65 16.80
N GLN A 70 -28.77 11.74 17.50
CA GLN A 70 -27.72 11.79 18.53
C GLN A 70 -27.88 10.73 19.64
N GLU A 71 -29.11 10.39 20.01
CA GLU A 71 -29.41 9.38 21.03
C GLU A 71 -29.05 7.95 20.62
N ASP A 72 -29.11 7.65 19.32
CA ASP A 72 -28.84 6.32 18.76
C ASP A 72 -27.41 6.20 18.19
N LEU A 73 -26.72 7.33 17.98
CA LEU A 73 -25.45 7.41 17.28
C LEU A 73 -24.35 6.57 17.94
N GLN A 74 -24.24 6.61 19.27
CA GLN A 74 -23.21 5.85 20.00
C GLN A 74 -23.37 4.34 19.77
N LYS A 75 -24.60 3.85 19.90
CA LYS A 75 -24.92 2.44 19.68
C LYS A 75 -24.65 2.04 18.24
N GLU A 76 -25.02 2.88 17.28
CA GLU A 76 -24.78 2.65 15.86
C GLU A 76 -23.29 2.54 15.52
N ILE A 77 -22.45 3.38 16.12
CA ILE A 77 -20.98 3.33 15.94
C ILE A 77 -20.42 2.04 16.52
N GLU A 78 -20.82 1.67 17.74
CA GLU A 78 -20.34 0.44 18.40
C GLU A 78 -20.73 -0.82 17.62
N GLU A 79 -21.96 -0.90 17.13
CA GLU A 79 -22.42 -2.03 16.30
C GLU A 79 -21.66 -2.12 14.96
N ALA A 80 -21.39 -0.97 14.32
CA ALA A 80 -20.59 -0.93 13.10
C ALA A 80 -19.13 -1.36 13.35
N ASP A 81 -18.51 -0.91 14.44
CA ASP A 81 -17.12 -1.22 14.79
C ASP A 81 -16.91 -2.73 15.04
N VAL A 82 -17.85 -3.37 15.76
CA VAL A 82 -17.81 -4.82 15.98
C VAL A 82 -17.81 -5.58 14.66
N GLU A 83 -18.64 -5.21 13.68
CA GLU A 83 -18.65 -5.91 12.40
C GLU A 83 -17.44 -5.56 11.51
N ASN A 84 -17.00 -4.30 11.53
CA ASN A 84 -15.85 -3.83 10.77
C ASN A 84 -14.54 -4.47 11.25
N SER A 85 -14.37 -4.66 12.56
CA SER A 85 -13.22 -5.36 13.14
C SER A 85 -13.08 -6.80 12.62
N ILE A 86 -14.18 -7.53 12.45
CA ILE A 86 -14.17 -8.90 11.89
C ILE A 86 -13.60 -8.90 10.46
N ILE A 87 -13.96 -7.91 9.65
CA ILE A 87 -13.50 -7.79 8.26
C ILE A 87 -12.01 -7.42 8.22
N GLN A 88 -11.59 -6.49 9.07
CA GLN A 88 -10.18 -6.11 9.21
C GLN A 88 -9.32 -7.29 9.66
N ASP A 89 -9.72 -8.00 10.72
CA ASP A 89 -9.02 -9.17 11.26
C ASP A 89 -8.85 -10.26 10.19
N ALA A 90 -9.90 -10.51 9.39
CA ALA A 90 -9.84 -11.45 8.28
C ALA A 90 -8.84 -10.99 7.19
N GLY A 91 -8.81 -9.69 6.89
CA GLY A 91 -7.85 -9.11 5.96
C GLY A 91 -6.40 -9.22 6.43
N ASP A 92 -6.15 -8.95 7.70
CA ASP A 92 -4.82 -9.05 8.32
C ASP A 92 -4.34 -10.49 8.41
N LEU A 93 -5.21 -11.42 8.78
CA LEU A 93 -4.91 -12.85 8.75
C LEU A 93 -4.55 -13.32 7.34
N CYS A 94 -5.29 -12.88 6.33
CA CYS A 94 -5.01 -13.20 4.93
C CYS A 94 -3.63 -12.67 4.50
N ARG A 95 -3.33 -11.40 4.82
CA ARG A 95 -2.04 -10.77 4.53
C ARG A 95 -0.89 -11.51 5.21
N TYR A 96 -1.05 -11.88 6.48
CA TYR A 96 -0.09 -12.68 7.20
C TYR A 96 0.15 -14.02 6.49
N ARG A 97 -0.91 -14.73 6.10
CA ARG A 97 -0.81 -16.03 5.42
C ARG A 97 -0.11 -15.95 4.07
N ILE A 98 -0.42 -14.93 3.26
CA ILE A 98 0.28 -14.64 1.99
C ILE A 98 1.79 -14.48 2.25
N ASN A 99 2.16 -13.67 3.24
CA ASN A 99 3.57 -13.44 3.57
C ASN A 99 4.29 -14.71 4.03
N VAL A 100 3.60 -15.57 4.81
CA VAL A 100 4.14 -16.87 5.22
C VAL A 100 4.35 -17.78 4.00
N LEU A 101 3.37 -17.87 3.10
CA LEU A 101 3.46 -18.69 1.89
C LEU A 101 4.59 -18.23 0.96
N ARG A 102 4.76 -16.91 0.78
CA ARG A 102 5.87 -16.33 0.00
C ARG A 102 7.23 -16.67 0.60
N ARG A 103 7.39 -16.57 1.92
CA ARG A 103 8.65 -16.90 2.60
C ARG A 103 9.00 -18.39 2.47
N ALA A 104 7.99 -19.25 2.49
CA ALA A 104 8.19 -20.69 2.29
C ALA A 104 8.48 -21.04 0.82
N ASN A 105 8.04 -20.21 -0.14
CA ASN A 105 8.15 -20.47 -1.58
C ASN A 105 8.73 -19.23 -2.31
N PRO A 106 10.05 -18.96 -2.20
CA PRO A 106 10.68 -17.78 -2.79
C PRO A 106 10.66 -17.76 -4.32
N ASP A 107 10.53 -18.92 -4.96
CA ASP A 107 10.49 -19.05 -6.43
C ASP A 107 9.16 -18.58 -7.04
N VAL A 108 8.11 -18.37 -6.24
CA VAL A 108 6.77 -17.97 -6.72
C VAL A 108 6.74 -16.55 -7.30
N ASP A 109 7.52 -15.63 -6.73
CA ASP A 109 7.69 -14.26 -7.26
C ASP A 109 8.87 -14.19 -8.26
N SER A 110 9.58 -15.29 -8.49
CA SER A 110 10.65 -15.35 -9.47
C SER A 110 10.06 -15.43 -10.87
N THR A 111 9.77 -14.25 -11.42
CA THR A 111 9.62 -14.07 -12.86
C THR A 111 10.82 -14.73 -13.54
N PRO A 112 10.67 -15.57 -14.59
CA PRO A 112 11.81 -16.13 -15.29
C PRO A 112 12.59 -14.98 -15.90
N GLN A 113 13.66 -14.57 -15.22
CA GLN A 113 14.63 -13.65 -15.77
C GLN A 113 15.32 -14.42 -16.89
N PRO A 114 15.17 -14.04 -18.17
CA PRO A 114 15.95 -14.65 -19.22
C PRO A 114 17.42 -14.49 -18.82
N ALA A 115 18.15 -15.61 -18.79
CA ALA A 115 19.58 -15.60 -18.55
C ALA A 115 20.20 -14.51 -19.43
N PRO A 116 20.97 -13.56 -18.88
CA PRO A 116 21.53 -12.50 -19.69
C PRO A 116 22.58 -13.13 -20.60
N VAL A 117 22.17 -13.47 -21.82
CA VAL A 117 23.09 -13.50 -22.96
C VAL A 117 23.61 -12.09 -23.08
N LEU A 118 24.87 -11.88 -22.66
CA LEU A 118 25.58 -10.63 -22.78
C LEU A 118 25.82 -10.35 -24.27
N PRO A 119 25.28 -9.27 -24.85
CA PRO A 119 26.00 -8.55 -25.88
C PRO A 119 26.88 -7.51 -25.16
N SER A 120 28.19 -7.67 -25.31
CA SER A 120 29.18 -6.63 -25.00
C SER A 120 28.87 -5.37 -25.79
N ARG A 121 28.06 -4.47 -25.23
CA ARG A 121 27.94 -3.10 -25.72
C ARG A 121 28.38 -2.16 -24.61
N ALA A 122 29.66 -1.80 -24.67
CA ALA A 122 30.21 -0.66 -23.97
C ALA A 122 29.33 0.56 -24.26
N THR A 123 28.48 0.91 -23.31
CA THR A 123 27.73 2.16 -23.30
C THR A 123 28.18 2.84 -22.02
N SER A 124 29.19 3.70 -22.12
CA SER A 124 29.62 4.51 -21.00
C SER A 124 28.46 5.43 -20.62
N ARG A 125 27.72 5.06 -19.56
CA ARG A 125 26.87 6.01 -18.86
C ARG A 125 27.73 7.22 -18.46
N PRO A 126 27.27 8.46 -18.63
CA PRO A 126 27.88 9.58 -17.94
C PRO A 126 27.91 9.23 -16.46
N LYS A 127 29.10 9.24 -15.85
CA LYS A 127 29.26 9.08 -14.41
C LYS A 127 28.57 10.26 -13.75
N ILE A 128 27.28 10.12 -13.44
CA ILE A 128 26.59 11.00 -12.51
C ILE A 128 27.34 10.84 -11.19
N ALA A 129 28.14 11.84 -10.84
CA ALA A 129 28.85 11.89 -9.57
C ALA A 129 27.82 12.22 -8.50
N LEU A 130 27.06 11.21 -8.06
CA LEU A 130 26.12 11.37 -6.97
C LEU A 130 26.88 11.96 -5.77
N PRO A 131 26.44 13.09 -5.21
CA PRO A 131 27.09 13.67 -4.06
C PRO A 131 27.03 12.67 -2.91
N ARG A 132 28.19 12.31 -2.36
CA ARG A 132 28.28 11.35 -1.25
C ARG A 132 28.00 12.10 0.05
N PHE A 133 26.95 11.70 0.77
CA PHE A 133 26.65 12.28 2.08
C PHE A 133 27.61 11.71 3.14
N ASN A 134 28.38 12.58 3.77
CA ASN A 134 29.42 12.17 4.73
C ASN A 134 28.91 12.09 6.19
N GLY A 135 27.60 12.23 6.42
CA GLY A 135 27.02 12.14 7.77
C GLY A 135 26.98 13.46 8.55
N ASP A 136 27.33 14.59 7.94
CA ASP A 136 27.20 15.92 8.56
C ASP A 136 25.78 16.47 8.37
N ILE A 137 25.05 16.62 9.48
CA ILE A 137 23.65 17.06 9.51
C ILE A 137 23.47 18.47 8.92
N LEU A 138 24.46 19.36 9.08
CA LEU A 138 24.39 20.72 8.53
C LEU A 138 24.47 20.73 6.99
N GLN A 139 25.00 19.66 6.40
CA GLN A 139 25.12 19.47 4.96
C GLN A 139 23.96 18.66 4.36
N TRP A 140 22.99 18.23 5.17
CA TRP A 140 21.84 17.44 4.70
C TRP A 140 20.99 18.20 3.69
N GLN A 141 20.70 19.46 3.95
CA GLN A 141 19.82 20.26 3.09
C GLN A 141 20.45 20.59 1.71
N PRO A 142 21.73 21.00 1.63
CA PRO A 142 22.45 21.11 0.35
C PRO A 142 22.54 19.78 -0.40
N PHE A 143 22.83 18.68 0.30
CA PHE A 143 22.88 17.33 -0.29
C PHE A 143 21.52 16.92 -0.88
N TRP A 144 20.44 17.11 -0.12
CA TRP A 144 19.10 16.72 -0.55
C TRP A 144 18.63 17.52 -1.77
N GLN A 145 18.99 18.80 -1.86
CA GLN A 145 18.67 19.61 -3.04
C GLN A 145 19.45 19.16 -4.28
N ALA A 146 20.75 18.87 -4.16
CA ALA A 146 21.54 18.35 -5.28
C ALA A 146 21.03 16.97 -5.73
N PHE A 147 20.63 16.11 -4.79
CA PHE A 147 20.05 14.80 -5.07
C PHE A 147 18.71 14.89 -5.81
N VAL A 148 17.81 15.78 -5.38
CA VAL A 148 16.51 15.99 -6.04
C VAL A 148 16.71 16.58 -7.44
N ALA A 149 17.60 17.56 -7.60
CA ALA A 149 17.88 18.16 -8.90
C ALA A 149 18.42 17.14 -9.92
N GLU A 150 19.28 16.22 -9.49
CA GLU A 150 19.82 15.18 -10.35
C GLU A 150 18.75 14.16 -10.77
N ILE A 151 17.91 13.72 -9.82
CA ILE A 151 16.79 12.80 -10.10
C ILE A 151 15.72 13.46 -10.98
N GLU A 152 15.44 14.74 -10.76
CA GLU A 152 14.43 15.50 -11.52
C GLU A 152 14.97 15.94 -12.90
N SER A 153 16.28 15.94 -13.11
CA SER A 153 16.92 16.21 -14.41
C SER A 153 17.00 14.98 -15.34
N ASP A 154 16.76 13.77 -14.81
CA ASP A 154 16.82 12.52 -15.57
C ASP A 154 15.41 11.92 -15.68
N ASP A 155 14.70 12.28 -16.76
CA ASP A 155 13.35 11.77 -17.07
C ASP A 155 13.29 10.23 -17.20
N SER A 156 14.44 9.55 -17.29
CA SER A 156 14.51 8.08 -17.30
C SER A 156 14.40 7.43 -15.90
N LEU A 157 14.47 8.22 -14.83
CA LEU A 157 14.36 7.78 -13.42
C LEU A 157 12.96 8.01 -12.82
N ALA A 158 11.97 8.37 -13.64
CA ALA A 158 10.57 8.54 -13.22
C ALA A 158 9.93 7.27 -12.60
N ASP A 159 10.58 6.11 -12.76
CA ASP A 159 10.19 4.85 -12.13
C ASP A 159 10.96 4.64 -10.81
N ILE A 160 10.26 4.87 -9.71
CA ILE A 160 10.76 4.89 -8.33
C ILE A 160 11.43 3.56 -7.92
N ASN A 161 11.14 2.48 -8.64
CA ASN A 161 11.69 1.14 -8.39
C ASN A 161 13.20 1.01 -8.72
N ASN A 162 13.78 1.98 -9.43
CA ASN A 162 15.18 1.92 -9.88
C ASN A 162 16.15 2.83 -9.12
N LEU A 163 15.73 3.41 -7.98
CA LEU A 163 16.67 4.16 -7.14
C LEU A 163 17.64 3.18 -6.46
N PRO A 164 18.97 3.33 -6.63
CA PRO A 164 19.93 2.47 -5.95
C PRO A 164 19.85 2.70 -4.44
N ILE A 165 19.25 1.73 -3.73
CA ILE A 165 19.13 1.62 -2.26
C ILE A 165 20.48 1.86 -1.55
N ASN A 166 21.59 1.67 -2.26
CA ASN A 166 22.95 1.82 -1.76
C ASN A 166 23.32 3.25 -1.31
N CYS A 167 22.53 4.28 -1.64
CA CYS A 167 22.77 5.66 -1.16
C CYS A 167 22.29 5.89 0.29
N LEU A 168 21.43 5.02 0.83
CA LEU A 168 20.85 5.17 2.18
C LEU A 168 21.51 4.26 3.23
N VAL A 169 22.42 3.38 2.83
CA VAL A 169 22.93 2.30 3.71
C VAL A 169 23.86 2.80 4.82
N TYR A 170 24.45 3.99 4.71
CA TYR A 170 25.36 4.49 5.76
C TYR A 170 24.69 5.22 6.95
N SER A 171 23.37 5.44 6.93
CA SER A 171 22.68 6.14 8.05
C SER A 171 22.17 5.22 9.15
N ALA A 172 22.29 3.89 9.00
CA ALA A 172 21.72 2.94 9.96
C ALA A 172 22.61 2.69 11.19
N GLU A 173 23.93 2.89 11.11
CA GLU A 173 24.84 2.39 12.16
C GLU A 173 25.25 3.42 13.23
N ARG A 174 24.88 4.69 13.10
CA ARG A 174 25.08 5.67 14.18
C ARG A 174 23.87 6.57 14.37
N ASN A 175 22.95 6.10 15.20
CA ASN A 175 22.17 6.87 16.18
C ASN A 175 21.89 8.35 15.83
N ILE A 176 21.23 8.59 14.69
CA ILE A 176 20.52 9.85 14.43
C ILE A 176 19.04 9.48 14.39
N GLN A 177 18.34 9.96 15.40
CA GLN A 177 16.89 9.91 15.57
C GLN A 177 16.21 10.57 14.35
N CYS A 178 15.95 9.79 13.30
CA CYS A 178 15.00 10.16 12.26
C CYS A 178 14.09 8.94 12.05
N PRO A 179 13.03 8.80 12.87
CA PRO A 179 12.21 7.58 12.89
C PRO A 179 11.52 7.28 11.57
N ASN A 180 11.53 8.19 10.60
CA ASN A 180 10.62 8.08 9.48
C ASN A 180 11.04 8.86 8.23
N VAL A 181 12.19 8.50 7.67
CA VAL A 181 12.56 8.92 6.29
C VAL A 181 11.50 8.41 5.30
N LEU A 182 10.97 7.21 5.50
CA LEU A 182 9.89 6.64 4.68
C LEU A 182 8.56 7.40 4.83
N GLN A 183 8.17 7.79 6.05
CA GLN A 183 6.95 8.58 6.28
C GLN A 183 7.09 10.01 5.74
N CYS A 184 8.29 10.60 5.78
CA CYS A 184 8.56 11.89 5.14
C CYS A 184 8.44 11.80 3.62
N LEU A 185 8.91 10.71 3.01
CA LEU A 185 8.78 10.47 1.57
C LEU A 185 7.34 10.17 1.17
N GLN A 186 6.60 9.39 1.97
CA GLN A 186 5.18 9.11 1.75
C GLN A 186 4.32 10.38 1.90
N SER A 187 4.54 11.19 2.95
CA SER A 187 3.80 12.44 3.16
C SER A 187 4.06 13.48 2.06
N LYS A 188 5.28 13.51 1.48
CA LYS A 188 5.57 14.36 0.30
C LYS A 188 5.01 13.80 -1.00
N LYS A 189 4.91 12.47 -1.16
CA LYS A 189 4.24 11.81 -2.29
C LYS A 189 2.76 12.20 -2.31
N GLU A 190 2.10 12.18 -1.16
CA GLU A 190 0.70 12.61 -1.01
C GLU A 190 0.53 14.09 -1.33
N ARG A 191 1.45 14.98 -0.89
CA ARG A 191 1.41 16.40 -1.27
C ARG A 191 1.66 16.66 -2.76
N ARG A 192 2.55 15.90 -3.42
CA ARG A 192 2.80 16.02 -4.87
C ARG A 192 1.60 15.53 -5.69
N LEU A 193 0.94 14.45 -5.26
CA LEU A 193 -0.29 13.97 -5.90
C LEU A 193 -1.46 14.95 -5.70
N PHE A 194 -1.58 15.54 -4.50
CA PHE A 194 -2.59 16.55 -4.19
C PHE A 194 -2.39 17.83 -5.02
N ASN A 195 -1.16 18.35 -5.13
CA ASN A 195 -0.88 19.55 -5.94
C ASN A 195 -1.03 19.32 -7.44
N LYS A 196 -0.75 18.12 -7.96
CA LYS A 196 -0.99 17.78 -9.37
C LYS A 196 -2.48 17.72 -9.72
N ASN A 197 -3.34 17.26 -8.80
CA ASN A 197 -4.79 17.25 -9.00
C ASN A 197 -5.44 18.63 -8.79
N VAL A 198 -4.88 19.49 -7.93
CA VAL A 198 -5.38 20.87 -7.76
C VAL A 198 -5.03 21.75 -8.97
N PHE A 199 -3.93 21.51 -9.67
CA PHE A 199 -3.58 22.22 -10.92
C PHE A 199 -4.33 21.73 -12.16
N ALA A 200 -5.03 20.60 -12.10
CA ALA A 200 -5.83 20.06 -13.21
C ALA A 200 -7.30 20.56 -13.23
N LEU A 201 -7.72 21.33 -12.21
CA LEU A 201 -9.06 21.92 -12.10
C LEU A 201 -9.08 23.45 -12.20
N THR A 202 -7.99 24.05 -12.69
CA THR A 202 -7.97 25.49 -13.01
C THR A 202 -7.15 25.75 -14.27
N VAL A 203 -7.66 25.28 -15.42
CA VAL A 203 -7.57 25.93 -16.74
C VAL A 203 -8.84 25.58 -17.50
#